data_AF-A0A8H5JFL7-F1
#
_entry.id   AF-A0A8H5JFL7-F1
#
_cell.length_a   1.000
_cell.length_b   1.000
_cell.length_c   1.000
_cell.angle_alpha   90.00
_cell.angle_beta   90.00
_cell.angle_gamma   90.00
#
_symmetry.space_group_name_H-M   'P 1'
#
loop_
_entity.id
_entity.type
_entity.pdbx_description
1 polymer ?
#
loop_
_entity_poly.entity_id
_entity_poly.type
_entity_poly.pdbx_seq_one_letter_code
_entity_poly.pdbx_strand_id
1 'polypeptide(L)'
;MASEPDPNQSRKADYVVQRTRRRLMATDAKEYHRLLDRNPALGLPGPFTDRDQILHQLRALKEKEHRENTSALFVREYMRFKFSATSNRVEWRLDTSYNDRRHFLDCYNKSVAMYLFYPDASQADRCNNGVLSDLDVWLYRHWFKPYESDIEHGRYIAKSISFRHHTADIEPILADISEFHHRLVQSLSPDALKSVTSQMLQELRILPFRTTAGQPQEEPFATLSKSHKVPPLFKSLFIVVHKTQVSRTERFTVEETDNIPVTLVRTGSMEGLKYPISFHSLHRNGGVLSEHNPSDNSVCSVRTNLKSAIRFVLDLETREEGFWGTKPRPPLADSSVDVEKEARELGWDDATHGKLPLDQPSSTWVNRRKYPDWTGPGALHHLRLVRVMMRLRRRCSQDMLEDDWWWWKIDDESPETGIMGLVYKGAHFFTTPRNVIPYMLLMGNLVVLYVSYVFLDG
;
A
#
# COMPACT_ATOMS: atom_id res chain seq x y z
N MET A 1 -3.05 11.79 -54.39
CA MET A 1 -4.24 12.32 -53.69
C MET A 1 -4.69 11.25 -52.70
N ALA A 2 -4.33 11.40 -51.43
CA ALA A 2 -4.84 10.52 -50.38
C ALA A 2 -6.26 11.01 -50.01
N SER A 3 -7.24 10.13 -50.16
CA SER A 3 -8.65 10.42 -49.83
C SER A 3 -8.79 10.63 -48.33
N GLU A 4 -9.31 11.80 -47.93
CA GLU A 4 -9.62 12.07 -46.53
C GLU A 4 -10.66 11.05 -46.00
N PRO A 5 -10.48 10.54 -44.78
CA PRO A 5 -11.38 9.53 -44.22
C PRO A 5 -12.76 10.13 -43.93
N ASP A 6 -13.80 9.40 -44.32
CA ASP A 6 -15.21 9.79 -44.14
C ASP A 6 -15.49 10.06 -42.63
N PRO A 7 -15.86 11.30 -42.26
CA PRO A 7 -16.13 11.67 -40.88
C PRO A 7 -17.25 10.84 -40.22
N ASN A 8 -18.09 10.16 -41.00
CA ASN A 8 -19.09 9.24 -40.48
C ASN A 8 -18.52 7.89 -40.01
N GLN A 9 -17.38 7.44 -40.53
CA GLN A 9 -16.70 6.24 -40.03
C GLN A 9 -16.08 6.48 -38.65
N SER A 10 -15.49 7.66 -38.43
CA SER A 10 -14.93 8.07 -37.14
C SER A 10 -16.02 8.13 -36.05
N ARG A 11 -17.17 8.74 -36.36
CA ARG A 11 -18.30 8.82 -35.42
C ARG A 11 -18.94 7.45 -35.10
N LYS A 12 -18.99 6.53 -36.07
CA LYS A 12 -19.47 5.16 -35.83
C LYS A 12 -18.52 4.36 -34.94
N ALA A 13 -17.20 4.52 -35.12
CA ALA A 13 -16.20 3.89 -34.27
C ALA A 13 -16.32 4.37 -32.82
N ASP A 14 -16.42 5.69 -32.60
CA ASP A 14 -16.60 6.28 -31.27
C ASP A 14 -17.88 5.80 -30.57
N TYR A 15 -18.98 5.67 -31.31
CA TYR A 15 -20.24 5.18 -30.76
C TYR A 15 -20.17 3.70 -30.34
N VAL A 16 -19.51 2.85 -31.13
CA VAL A 16 -19.31 1.43 -30.80
C VAL A 16 -18.39 1.27 -29.58
N VAL A 17 -17.34 2.08 -29.47
CA VAL A 17 -16.44 2.12 -28.31
C VAL A 17 -17.19 2.56 -27.06
N GLN A 18 -17.99 3.64 -27.13
CA GLN A 18 -18.79 4.12 -25.99
C GLN A 18 -19.85 3.10 -25.54
N ARG A 19 -20.52 2.41 -26.49
CA ARG A 19 -21.53 1.39 -26.18
C ARG A 19 -20.92 0.13 -25.56
N THR A 20 -19.75 -0.28 -26.01
CA THR A 20 -18.99 -1.42 -25.45
C THR A 20 -18.48 -1.09 -24.05
N ARG A 21 -18.00 0.14 -23.83
CA ARG A 21 -17.59 0.66 -22.52
C ARG A 21 -18.72 0.66 -21.49
N ARG A 22 -19.96 1.02 -21.89
CA ARG A 22 -21.14 0.96 -21.01
C ARG A 22 -21.57 -0.48 -20.68
N ARG A 23 -21.47 -1.42 -21.63
CA ARG A 23 -21.77 -2.84 -21.38
C ARG A 23 -20.76 -3.50 -20.44
N LEU A 24 -19.47 -3.22 -20.57
CA LEU A 24 -18.43 -3.77 -19.70
C LEU A 24 -18.55 -3.28 -18.25
N MET A 25 -18.86 -1.99 -18.02
CA MET A 25 -19.13 -1.45 -16.68
C MET A 25 -20.30 -2.15 -15.97
N ALA A 26 -21.33 -2.56 -16.72
CA ALA A 26 -22.46 -3.33 -16.19
C ALA A 26 -22.11 -4.81 -15.93
N THR A 27 -21.03 -5.33 -16.52
CA THR A 27 -20.56 -6.71 -16.35
C THR A 27 -19.73 -6.82 -15.07
N ASP A 28 -18.88 -5.82 -14.78
CA ASP A 28 -18.10 -5.73 -13.54
C ASP A 28 -18.95 -5.66 -12.27
N ALA A 29 -20.09 -4.94 -12.34
CA ALA A 29 -21.05 -4.85 -11.25
C ALA A 29 -21.76 -6.19 -11.04
N LYS A 30 -22.12 -6.88 -12.12
CA LYS A 30 -22.67 -8.24 -12.06
C LYS A 30 -21.69 -9.24 -11.50
N GLU A 31 -20.39 -9.11 -11.77
CA GLU A 31 -19.37 -10.00 -11.23
C GLU A 31 -19.08 -9.74 -9.75
N TYR A 32 -19.13 -8.48 -9.32
CA TYR A 32 -19.11 -8.11 -7.91
C TYR A 32 -20.32 -8.68 -7.16
N HIS A 33 -21.52 -8.51 -7.72
CA HIS A 33 -22.72 -9.14 -7.18
C HIS A 33 -22.62 -10.66 -7.21
N ARG A 34 -22.11 -11.28 -8.28
CA ARG A 34 -21.88 -12.74 -8.31
C ARG A 34 -20.88 -13.21 -7.27
N LEU A 35 -19.84 -12.44 -6.95
CA LEU A 35 -18.89 -12.78 -5.89
C LEU A 35 -19.54 -12.67 -4.50
N LEU A 36 -20.35 -11.65 -4.27
CA LEU A 36 -21.16 -11.52 -3.05
C LEU A 36 -22.24 -12.62 -2.96
N ASP A 37 -22.86 -12.97 -4.10
CA ASP A 37 -23.91 -13.99 -4.21
C ASP A 37 -23.32 -15.41 -4.03
N ARG A 38 -22.08 -15.63 -4.47
CA ARG A 38 -21.37 -16.92 -4.32
C ARG A 38 -20.82 -17.13 -2.91
N ASN A 39 -20.56 -16.05 -2.17
CA ASN A 39 -20.04 -16.15 -0.81
C ASN A 39 -20.80 -15.16 0.09
N PRO A 40 -22.04 -15.49 0.51
CA PRO A 40 -22.91 -14.58 1.25
C PRO A 40 -22.25 -14.03 2.53
N ALA A 41 -21.30 -14.76 3.13
CA ALA A 41 -20.50 -14.31 4.28
C ALA A 41 -19.72 -13.00 4.07
N LEU A 42 -19.54 -12.54 2.82
CA LEU A 42 -18.81 -11.31 2.48
C LEU A 42 -19.61 -10.01 2.73
N GLY A 43 -20.91 -10.10 2.98
CA GLY A 43 -21.77 -8.93 3.13
C GLY A 43 -22.93 -9.10 4.10
N LEU A 44 -22.92 -10.15 4.93
CA LEU A 44 -23.96 -10.33 5.94
C LEU A 44 -23.82 -9.24 7.00
N PRO A 45 -24.80 -8.34 7.16
CA PRO A 45 -24.89 -7.57 8.40
C PRO A 45 -25.11 -8.58 9.53
N GLY A 46 -24.36 -8.43 10.62
CA GLY A 46 -24.56 -9.23 11.83
C GLY A 46 -25.97 -9.07 12.42
N PRO A 47 -26.25 -9.71 13.57
CA PRO A 47 -25.30 -10.41 14.44
C PRO A 47 -24.98 -11.84 13.98
N PHE A 48 -23.76 -12.30 14.27
CA PHE A 48 -23.33 -13.68 14.08
C PHE A 48 -23.32 -14.41 15.43
N THR A 49 -23.54 -15.73 15.40
CA THR A 49 -23.51 -16.58 16.61
C THR A 49 -22.21 -17.39 16.73
N ASP A 50 -21.38 -17.39 15.69
CA ASP A 50 -20.14 -18.17 15.62
C ASP A 50 -18.94 -17.29 15.93
N ARG A 51 -18.18 -17.67 16.96
CA ARG A 51 -16.96 -16.97 17.40
C ARG A 51 -15.98 -16.74 16.24
N ASP A 52 -15.70 -17.79 15.46
CA ASP A 52 -14.71 -17.74 14.39
C ASP A 52 -15.16 -16.80 13.25
N GLN A 53 -16.46 -16.73 12.98
CA GLN A 53 -17.05 -15.79 12.03
C GLN A 53 -16.94 -14.34 12.50
N ILE A 54 -17.20 -14.05 13.78
CA ILE A 54 -17.04 -12.70 14.32
C ILE A 54 -15.57 -12.27 14.25
N LEU A 55 -14.64 -13.12 14.67
CA LEU A 55 -13.20 -12.82 14.62
C LEU A 55 -12.68 -12.64 13.18
N HIS A 56 -13.18 -13.43 12.23
CA HIS A 56 -12.91 -13.25 10.80
C HIS A 56 -13.36 -11.88 10.30
N GLN A 57 -14.58 -11.46 10.63
CA GLN A 57 -15.09 -10.15 10.20
C GLN A 57 -14.32 -8.99 10.85
N LEU A 58 -14.00 -9.08 12.14
CA LEU A 58 -13.17 -8.09 12.83
C LEU A 58 -11.79 -7.96 12.18
N ARG A 59 -11.12 -9.09 11.89
CA ARG A 59 -9.84 -9.07 11.18
C ARG A 59 -9.99 -8.45 9.79
N ALA A 60 -11.02 -8.82 9.04
CA ALA A 60 -11.23 -8.30 7.69
C ALA A 60 -11.58 -6.80 7.67
N LEU A 61 -12.22 -6.27 8.71
CA LEU A 61 -12.41 -4.81 8.91
C LEU A 61 -11.07 -4.11 9.17
N LYS A 62 -10.22 -4.66 10.06
CA LYS A 62 -8.87 -4.12 10.27
C LYS A 62 -8.03 -4.12 8.99
N GLU A 63 -8.10 -5.19 8.20
CA GLU A 63 -7.40 -5.28 6.92
C GLU A 63 -7.90 -4.25 5.90
N LYS A 64 -9.22 -3.99 5.85
CA LYS A 64 -9.79 -2.94 5.01
C LYS A 64 -9.21 -1.59 5.37
N GLU A 65 -9.25 -1.23 6.64
CA GLU A 65 -8.77 0.07 7.08
C GLU A 65 -7.27 0.22 6.92
N HIS A 66 -6.51 -0.83 7.27
CA HIS A 66 -5.08 -0.86 7.00
C HIS A 66 -4.79 -0.63 5.51
N ARG A 67 -5.53 -1.29 4.62
CA ARG A 67 -5.35 -1.11 3.17
C ARG A 67 -5.72 0.31 2.72
N GLU A 68 -6.80 0.87 3.24
CA GLU A 68 -7.24 2.25 2.98
C GLU A 68 -6.15 3.24 3.39
N ASN A 69 -5.62 3.10 4.61
CA ASN A 69 -4.62 3.99 5.17
C ASN A 69 -3.27 3.85 4.46
N THR A 70 -2.77 2.63 4.26
CA THR A 70 -1.49 2.41 3.56
C THR A 70 -1.53 2.91 2.12
N SER A 71 -2.61 2.64 1.38
CA SER A 71 -2.76 3.14 0.00
C SER A 71 -2.83 4.66 -0.04
N ALA A 72 -3.57 5.29 0.89
CA ALA A 72 -3.62 6.75 0.98
C ALA A 72 -2.22 7.35 1.27
N LEU A 73 -1.51 6.83 2.26
CA LEU A 73 -0.20 7.32 2.70
C LEU A 73 0.95 7.01 1.72
N PHE A 74 0.79 5.98 0.90
CA PHE A 74 1.78 5.62 -0.12
C PHE A 74 1.53 6.34 -1.46
N VAL A 75 0.28 6.49 -1.89
CA VAL A 75 -0.05 7.00 -3.23
C VAL A 75 -0.40 8.48 -3.23
N ARG A 76 -1.18 8.95 -2.24
CA ARG A 76 -1.75 10.30 -2.23
C ARG A 76 -1.00 11.24 -1.30
N GLU A 77 -0.65 10.72 -0.14
CA GLU A 77 -0.01 11.40 0.99
C GLU A 77 1.44 10.91 1.16
N TYR A 78 2.15 10.69 0.06
CA TYR A 78 3.59 10.44 0.11
C TYR A 78 4.33 11.69 0.56
N MET A 79 5.46 11.49 1.25
CA MET A 79 6.27 12.57 1.78
C MET A 79 6.96 13.29 0.62
N ARG A 80 6.85 14.63 0.54
CA ARG A 80 7.39 15.42 -0.57
C ARG A 80 8.48 16.34 -0.08
N PHE A 81 9.60 16.32 -0.79
CA PHE A 81 10.72 17.23 -0.56
C PHE A 81 11.01 18.01 -1.83
N LYS A 82 11.32 19.29 -1.64
CA LYS A 82 11.86 20.13 -2.71
C LYS A 82 13.37 20.13 -2.58
N PHE A 83 14.01 19.79 -3.69
CA PHE A 83 15.44 19.92 -3.89
C PHE A 83 15.67 21.27 -4.56
N SER A 84 16.42 22.16 -3.89
CA SER A 84 16.83 23.46 -4.44
C SER A 84 18.36 23.45 -4.58
N ALA A 85 18.85 23.35 -5.80
CA ALA A 85 20.29 23.39 -6.10
C ALA A 85 20.79 24.81 -6.26
N THR A 86 20.54 25.71 -5.31
CA THR A 86 20.90 27.13 -5.48
C THR A 86 22.34 27.47 -5.09
N SER A 87 23.12 26.60 -4.45
CA SER A 87 24.49 26.93 -4.04
C SER A 87 25.34 25.74 -3.53
N ASN A 88 25.60 24.72 -4.37
CA ASN A 88 26.47 23.56 -4.06
C ASN A 88 26.17 22.80 -2.74
N ARG A 89 25.03 23.08 -2.09
CA ARG A 89 24.58 22.46 -0.85
C ARG A 89 23.11 22.20 -0.96
N VAL A 90 22.72 21.02 -0.51
CA VAL A 90 21.33 20.61 -0.55
C VAL A 90 20.61 21.18 0.66
N GLU A 91 19.78 22.20 0.42
CA GLU A 91 18.81 22.66 1.43
C GLU A 91 17.54 21.82 1.33
N TRP A 92 17.32 21.02 2.36
CA TRP A 92 16.09 20.28 2.53
C TRP A 92 15.15 21.10 3.41
N ARG A 93 14.06 21.58 2.80
CA ARG A 93 12.96 22.14 3.58
C ARG A 93 11.85 21.10 3.62
N LEU A 94 11.58 20.66 4.84
CA LEU A 94 10.25 20.15 5.14
C LEU A 94 9.27 21.29 4.87
N ASP A 95 8.25 21.05 4.07
CA ASP A 95 7.20 22.03 3.83
C ASP A 95 6.29 22.04 5.05
N THR A 96 6.75 22.69 6.14
CA THR A 96 6.37 22.59 7.59
C THR A 96 4.89 22.72 7.96
N SER A 97 3.99 22.53 7.01
CA SER A 97 2.57 22.36 7.17
C SER A 97 2.24 21.17 8.07
N TYR A 98 1.04 21.21 8.64
CA TYR A 98 0.46 20.15 9.46
C TYR A 98 0.60 18.73 8.85
N ASN A 99 0.47 18.60 7.52
CA ASN A 99 0.58 17.31 6.81
C ASN A 99 1.94 16.63 7.02
N ASP A 100 3.00 17.41 7.26
CA ASP A 100 4.36 16.90 7.41
C ASP A 100 4.52 15.97 8.62
N ARG A 101 3.81 16.27 9.70
CA ARG A 101 3.93 15.47 10.94
C ARG A 101 3.25 14.11 10.82
N ARG A 102 2.15 14.02 10.07
CA ARG A 102 1.53 12.74 9.73
C ARG A 102 2.47 11.91 8.86
N HIS A 103 3.21 12.54 7.93
CA HIS A 103 4.20 11.84 7.13
C HIS A 103 5.37 11.28 7.96
N PHE A 104 5.84 12.00 8.98
CA PHE A 104 6.85 11.46 9.90
C PHE A 104 6.36 10.24 10.67
N LEU A 105 5.13 10.29 11.19
CA LEU A 105 4.56 9.15 11.89
C LEU A 105 4.40 7.92 10.99
N ASP A 106 4.13 8.15 9.70
CA ASP A 106 4.05 7.08 8.73
C ASP A 106 5.43 6.45 8.37
N CYS A 107 6.55 7.10 8.70
CA CYS A 107 7.88 6.47 8.59
C CYS A 107 8.10 5.38 9.64
N TYR A 108 7.38 5.43 10.77
CA TYR A 108 7.46 4.39 11.79
C TYR A 108 6.77 3.12 11.27
N ASN A 109 7.23 1.97 11.76
CA ASN A 109 6.73 0.64 11.40
C ASN A 109 6.84 0.34 9.89
N LYS A 110 7.72 1.04 9.17
CA LYS A 110 8.05 0.75 7.77
C LYS A 110 9.43 0.11 7.68
N SER A 111 9.58 -0.88 6.82
CA SER A 111 10.83 -1.64 6.71
C SER A 111 11.92 -0.85 6.00
N VAL A 112 11.55 -0.09 4.97
CA VAL A 112 12.49 0.75 4.18
C VAL A 112 11.86 2.06 3.71
N ALA A 113 12.69 3.05 3.44
CA ALA A 113 12.30 4.21 2.63
C ALA A 113 12.42 3.89 1.13
N MET A 114 11.47 4.36 0.33
CA MET A 114 11.47 4.25 -1.13
C MET A 114 11.43 5.64 -1.75
N TYR A 115 12.56 6.08 -2.28
CA TYR A 115 12.75 7.39 -2.89
C TYR A 115 12.39 7.38 -4.37
N LEU A 116 11.60 8.37 -4.79
CA LEU A 116 11.06 8.52 -6.13
C LEU A 116 11.41 9.91 -6.68
N PHE A 117 12.00 9.94 -7.86
CA PHE A 117 12.44 11.17 -8.52
C PHE A 117 11.47 11.58 -9.62
N TYR A 118 10.85 12.75 -9.46
CA TYR A 118 10.00 13.34 -10.48
C TYR A 118 10.60 14.69 -10.93
N PRO A 119 10.92 14.84 -12.22
CA PRO A 119 11.53 16.08 -12.73
C PRO A 119 10.52 17.23 -12.84
N ASP A 120 9.21 16.98 -12.74
CA ASP A 120 8.19 18.02 -12.88
C ASP A 120 7.00 17.80 -11.92
N ALA A 121 6.61 18.87 -11.22
CA ALA A 121 5.42 18.94 -10.38
C ALA A 121 4.13 18.58 -11.14
N SER A 122 4.06 18.91 -12.43
CA SER A 122 2.92 18.55 -13.29
C SER A 122 2.83 17.03 -13.57
N GLN A 123 3.95 16.31 -13.41
CA GLN A 123 3.99 14.85 -13.46
C GLN A 123 3.62 14.25 -12.11
N ALA A 124 4.10 14.85 -11.01
CA ALA A 124 3.79 14.42 -9.64
C ALA A 124 2.32 14.66 -9.22
N ASP A 125 1.70 15.79 -9.58
CA ASP A 125 0.34 16.14 -9.12
C ASP A 125 -0.78 15.47 -9.93
N ARG A 126 -0.47 14.86 -11.09
CA ARG A 126 -1.43 14.03 -11.85
C ARG A 126 -1.40 12.54 -11.43
N CYS A 127 -0.63 12.20 -10.40
CA CYS A 127 -0.35 10.82 -9.95
C CYS A 127 -1.51 10.04 -9.31
N ASN A 128 -2.75 10.53 -9.33
CA ASN A 128 -3.90 9.63 -9.09
C ASN A 128 -3.95 8.48 -10.13
N ASN A 129 -3.21 8.58 -11.24
CA ASN A 129 -3.00 7.54 -12.25
C ASN A 129 -1.50 7.18 -12.44
N GLY A 130 -0.63 7.44 -11.45
CA GLY A 130 0.82 7.29 -11.60
C GLY A 130 1.37 5.94 -11.17
N VAL A 131 2.67 5.73 -11.44
CA VAL A 131 3.47 4.53 -11.07
C VAL A 131 3.28 4.14 -9.60
N LEU A 132 3.06 5.10 -8.70
CA LEU A 132 2.78 4.85 -7.28
C LEU A 132 1.53 4.00 -7.04
N SER A 133 0.46 4.18 -7.81
CA SER A 133 -0.77 3.37 -7.68
C SER A 133 -0.51 1.92 -8.07
N ASP A 134 0.32 1.71 -9.09
CA ASP A 134 0.72 0.38 -9.56
C ASP A 134 1.66 -0.29 -8.55
N LEU A 135 2.66 0.46 -8.09
CA LEU A 135 3.59 0.05 -7.03
C LEU A 135 2.86 -0.30 -5.73
N ASP A 136 1.88 0.48 -5.29
CA ASP A 136 1.14 0.22 -4.05
C ASP A 136 0.35 -1.10 -4.11
N VAL A 137 -0.30 -1.38 -5.23
CA VAL A 137 -1.01 -2.66 -5.41
C VAL A 137 -0.01 -3.82 -5.44
N TRP A 138 1.09 -3.65 -6.17
CA TRP A 138 2.12 -4.67 -6.34
C TRP A 138 2.85 -4.95 -5.02
N LEU A 139 3.31 -3.92 -4.31
CA LEU A 139 4.02 -4.02 -3.03
C LEU A 139 3.12 -4.67 -1.97
N TYR A 140 1.84 -4.25 -1.91
CA TYR A 140 0.90 -4.84 -0.97
C TYR A 140 0.74 -6.33 -1.20
N ARG A 141 0.74 -6.82 -2.46
CA ARG A 141 0.67 -8.25 -2.73
C ARG A 141 1.89 -9.04 -2.30
N HIS A 142 3.09 -8.49 -2.51
CA HIS A 142 4.32 -9.18 -2.14
C HIS A 142 4.54 -9.20 -0.63
N TRP A 143 4.08 -8.18 0.08
CA TRP A 143 4.25 -8.07 1.52
C TRP A 143 3.10 -8.68 2.34
N PHE A 144 1.85 -8.48 1.92
CA PHE A 144 0.68 -8.88 2.69
C PHE A 144 0.37 -10.37 2.50
N LYS A 145 0.43 -11.10 3.62
CA LYS A 145 -0.02 -12.48 3.74
C LYS A 145 -1.41 -12.46 4.41
N PRO A 146 -2.47 -12.89 3.72
CA PRO A 146 -3.83 -12.89 4.26
C PRO A 146 -3.90 -13.50 5.65
N TYR A 147 -4.52 -12.78 6.59
CA TYR A 147 -4.67 -13.17 7.99
C TYR A 147 -3.37 -13.35 8.79
N GLU A 148 -2.19 -13.37 8.16
CA GLU A 148 -0.91 -13.66 8.83
C GLU A 148 -0.06 -12.41 9.06
N SER A 149 -0.14 -11.43 8.16
CA SER A 149 0.59 -10.18 8.32
C SER A 149 0.10 -9.43 9.55
N ASP A 150 1.04 -8.98 10.39
CA ASP A 150 0.73 -7.97 11.39
C ASP A 150 0.57 -6.64 10.66
N ILE A 151 -0.60 -6.07 10.80
CA ILE A 151 -1.03 -4.83 10.15
C ILE A 151 -1.19 -3.70 11.18
N GLU A 152 -0.98 -4.04 12.46
CA GLU A 152 -1.09 -3.15 13.59
C GLU A 152 -0.17 -1.94 13.43
N HIS A 153 -0.68 -0.78 13.82
CA HIS A 153 0.08 0.48 13.82
C HIS A 153 0.64 0.87 12.44
N GLY A 154 -0.11 0.53 11.38
CA GLY A 154 0.20 0.90 10.01
C GLY A 154 1.47 0.23 9.47
N ARG A 155 1.82 -0.96 9.97
CA ARG A 155 2.99 -1.71 9.49
C ARG A 155 2.90 -1.97 7.99
N TYR A 156 3.95 -1.65 7.25
CA TYR A 156 3.98 -1.87 5.80
C TYR A 156 5.43 -1.91 5.31
N ILE A 157 5.68 -2.52 4.15
CA ILE A 157 7.06 -2.73 3.68
C ILE A 157 7.84 -1.43 3.43
N ALA A 158 7.19 -0.39 2.92
CA ALA A 158 7.89 0.80 2.44
C ALA A 158 7.14 2.10 2.73
N LYS A 159 7.91 3.15 3.03
CA LYS A 159 7.44 4.54 2.93
C LYS A 159 7.84 5.13 1.60
N SER A 160 6.88 5.60 0.82
CA SER A 160 7.14 6.41 -0.39
C SER A 160 7.57 7.83 -0.02
N ILE A 161 8.73 8.25 -0.52
CA ILE A 161 9.27 9.59 -0.38
C ILE A 161 9.60 10.12 -1.77
N SER A 162 9.15 11.32 -2.09
CA SER A 162 9.36 11.91 -3.41
C SER A 162 10.20 13.17 -3.32
N PHE A 163 11.16 13.26 -4.22
CA PHE A 163 11.89 14.48 -4.47
C PHE A 163 11.35 15.17 -5.72
N ARG A 164 11.02 16.45 -5.55
CA ARG A 164 10.80 17.39 -6.66
C ARG A 164 12.09 18.20 -6.79
N HIS A 165 12.69 18.19 -7.96
CA HIS A 165 13.74 19.13 -8.33
C HIS A 165 13.22 19.97 -9.51
N HIS A 166 13.69 21.21 -9.67
CA HIS A 166 13.36 21.93 -10.90
C HIS A 166 14.08 21.27 -12.08
N THR A 167 13.49 21.31 -13.27
CA THR A 167 14.07 20.71 -14.49
C THR A 167 15.42 21.32 -14.88
N ALA A 168 15.73 22.51 -14.37
CA ALA A 168 17.03 23.17 -14.53
C ALA A 168 18.05 22.78 -13.44
N ASP A 169 17.63 22.10 -12.37
CA ASP A 169 18.49 21.69 -11.27
C ASP A 169 19.19 20.36 -11.57
N ILE A 170 20.36 20.19 -10.97
CA ILE A 170 21.14 18.94 -10.98
C ILE A 170 20.33 17.85 -10.27
N GLU A 171 20.25 16.65 -10.86
CA GLU A 171 19.61 15.50 -10.20
C GLU A 171 20.42 15.11 -8.95
N PRO A 172 19.78 14.90 -7.78
CA PRO A 172 20.48 14.53 -6.55
C PRO A 172 21.24 13.21 -6.73
N ILE A 173 22.50 13.20 -6.30
CA ILE A 173 23.30 11.98 -6.32
C ILE A 173 22.99 11.11 -5.10
N LEU A 174 23.42 9.84 -5.13
CA LEU A 174 23.18 8.90 -4.01
C LEU A 174 23.74 9.40 -2.67
N ALA A 175 24.83 10.18 -2.69
CA ALA A 175 25.39 10.80 -1.49
C ALA A 175 24.40 11.80 -0.85
N ASP A 176 23.77 12.66 -1.67
CA ASP A 176 22.78 13.65 -1.21
C ASP A 176 21.58 12.94 -0.55
N ILE A 177 21.10 11.87 -1.19
CA ILE A 177 19.95 11.10 -0.71
C ILE A 177 20.30 10.36 0.59
N SER A 178 21.52 9.82 0.69
CA SER A 178 21.99 9.14 1.89
C SER A 178 22.14 10.11 3.07
N GLU A 179 22.69 11.30 2.82
CA GLU A 179 22.78 12.36 3.84
C GLU A 179 21.37 12.79 4.29
N PHE A 180 20.47 13.01 3.34
CA PHE A 180 19.07 13.32 3.64
C PHE A 180 18.43 12.26 4.51
N HIS A 181 18.56 10.99 4.12
CA HIS A 181 17.97 9.87 4.84
C HIS A 181 18.52 9.79 6.27
N HIS A 182 19.82 10.04 6.47
CA HIS A 182 20.41 10.10 7.80
C HIS A 182 19.75 11.19 8.66
N ARG A 183 19.56 12.40 8.12
CA ARG A 183 18.87 13.51 8.81
C ARG A 183 17.40 13.18 9.09
N LEU A 184 16.71 12.53 8.15
CA LEU A 184 15.34 12.04 8.35
C LEU A 184 15.28 11.07 9.54
N VAL A 185 16.17 10.06 9.58
CA VAL A 185 16.23 9.10 10.69
C VAL A 185 16.53 9.80 12.02
N GLN A 186 17.45 10.77 12.05
CA GLN A 186 17.72 11.57 13.24
C GLN A 186 16.48 12.36 13.71
N SER A 187 15.69 12.88 12.78
CA SER A 187 14.45 13.60 13.08
C SER A 187 13.29 12.68 13.52
N LEU A 188 13.42 11.37 13.32
CA LEU A 188 12.48 10.36 13.81
C LEU A 188 12.86 9.85 15.22
N SER A 189 13.65 10.64 15.97
CA SER A 189 14.03 10.27 17.34
C SER A 189 12.80 10.18 18.26
N PRO A 190 12.88 9.42 19.36
CA PRO A 190 11.80 9.39 20.36
C PRO A 190 11.41 10.78 20.89
N ASP A 191 12.35 11.73 20.91
CA ASP A 191 12.07 13.11 21.31
C ASP A 191 11.21 13.86 20.31
N ALA A 192 11.26 13.50 19.02
CA ALA A 192 10.38 14.08 18.02
C ALA A 192 8.91 13.77 18.30
N LEU A 193 8.61 12.59 18.89
CA LEU A 193 7.25 12.23 19.30
C LEU A 193 6.72 13.12 20.44
N LYS A 194 7.60 13.71 21.27
CA LYS A 194 7.19 14.65 22.33
C LYS A 194 6.64 15.97 21.76
N SER A 195 6.94 16.29 20.50
CA SER A 195 6.44 17.49 19.83
C SER A 195 5.03 17.33 19.23
N VAL A 196 4.49 16.11 19.23
CA VAL A 196 3.13 15.80 18.75
C VAL A 196 2.13 16.40 19.73
N THR A 197 1.16 17.19 19.27
CA THR A 197 0.16 17.78 20.17
C THR A 197 -1.03 16.83 20.35
N SER A 198 -1.81 16.99 21.42
CA SER A 198 -3.04 16.20 21.63
C SER A 198 -4.04 16.35 20.47
N GLN A 199 -4.11 17.54 19.86
CA GLN A 199 -4.93 17.76 18.66
C GLN A 199 -4.47 16.87 17.50
N MET A 200 -3.15 16.76 17.27
CA MET A 200 -2.63 15.90 16.23
C MET A 200 -2.95 14.43 16.50
N LEU A 201 -2.82 13.97 17.75
CA LEU A 201 -3.18 12.59 18.12
C LEU A 201 -4.65 12.31 17.77
N GLN A 202 -5.54 13.26 18.05
CA GLN A 202 -6.96 13.14 17.72
C GLN A 202 -7.21 13.04 16.20
N GLU A 203 -6.51 13.85 15.41
CA GLU A 203 -6.66 13.86 13.93
C GLU A 203 -6.01 12.67 13.24
N LEU A 204 -4.93 12.13 13.82
CA LEU A 204 -4.36 10.82 13.44
C LEU A 204 -5.31 9.67 13.76
N ARG A 205 -6.49 9.98 14.32
CA ARG A 205 -7.47 9.05 14.86
C ARG A 205 -6.87 8.14 15.91
N ILE A 206 -5.77 8.55 16.55
CA ILE A 206 -5.23 7.91 17.75
C ILE A 206 -6.15 8.31 18.89
N LEU A 207 -7.32 7.67 18.92
CA LEU A 207 -8.34 7.94 19.91
C LEU A 207 -7.71 7.77 21.29
N PRO A 208 -7.86 8.75 22.20
CA PRO A 208 -7.45 8.56 23.57
C PRO A 208 -8.18 7.31 24.09
N PHE A 209 -7.39 6.35 24.58
CA PHE A 209 -7.90 5.12 25.18
C PHE A 209 -9.05 5.46 26.13
N ARG A 210 -10.26 5.00 25.80
CA ARG A 210 -11.30 4.87 26.83
C ARG A 210 -10.90 3.67 27.66
N THR A 211 -10.13 3.89 28.72
CA THR A 211 -9.94 2.86 29.73
C THR A 211 -11.32 2.55 30.30
N THR A 212 -11.77 1.31 30.13
CA THR A 212 -12.88 0.77 30.88
C THR A 212 -12.51 0.89 32.36
N ALA A 213 -13.22 1.77 33.09
CA ALA A 213 -13.10 2.01 34.53
C ALA A 213 -11.84 2.75 35.03
N GLY A 214 -11.87 4.08 34.98
CA GLY A 214 -11.25 4.96 36.00
C GLY A 214 -9.72 4.88 36.20
N GLN A 215 -9.01 4.08 35.43
CA GLN A 215 -7.55 3.97 35.49
C GLN A 215 -6.93 5.25 34.92
N PRO A 216 -5.87 5.79 35.57
CA PRO A 216 -5.13 6.93 35.04
C PRO A 216 -4.69 6.61 33.62
N GLN A 217 -5.09 7.47 32.69
CA GLN A 217 -4.77 7.37 31.28
C GLN A 217 -3.26 7.23 31.15
N GLU A 218 -2.74 6.10 30.63
CA GLU A 218 -1.34 6.06 30.19
C GLU A 218 -1.13 7.28 29.29
N GLU A 219 -0.08 8.06 29.54
CA GLU A 219 0.18 9.25 28.72
C GLU A 219 0.19 8.82 27.24
N PRO A 220 -0.63 9.43 26.37
CA PRO A 220 -0.74 9.04 24.96
C PRO A 220 0.62 8.92 24.25
N PHE A 221 1.59 9.73 24.67
CA PHE A 221 2.98 9.70 24.23
C PHE A 221 3.74 8.42 24.60
N ALA A 222 3.56 7.91 25.83
CA ALA A 222 4.17 6.66 26.25
C ALA A 222 3.63 5.50 25.41
N THR A 223 2.36 5.53 25.05
CA THR A 223 1.78 4.50 24.16
C THR A 223 2.25 4.66 22.72
N LEU A 224 2.32 5.89 22.20
CA LEU A 224 2.80 6.17 20.86
C LEU A 224 4.26 5.71 20.69
N SER A 225 5.14 6.07 21.64
CA SER A 225 6.56 5.66 21.61
C SER A 225 6.78 4.16 21.76
N LYS A 226 5.87 3.44 22.45
CA LYS A 226 5.88 1.97 22.50
C LYS A 226 5.46 1.32 21.18
N SER A 227 4.50 1.92 20.47
CA SER A 227 3.84 1.35 19.27
C SER A 227 4.44 1.81 17.94
N HIS A 228 5.10 2.97 17.91
CA HIS A 228 5.71 3.55 16.72
C HIS A 228 7.22 3.49 16.87
N LYS A 229 7.84 2.50 16.22
CA LYS A 229 9.30 2.34 16.23
C LYS A 229 9.84 2.47 14.82
N VAL A 230 10.98 3.13 14.68
CA VAL A 230 11.73 3.15 13.41
C VAL A 230 12.48 1.83 13.31
N PRO A 231 12.12 0.91 12.39
CA PRO A 231 12.77 -0.37 12.30
C PRO A 231 14.25 -0.21 11.94
N PRO A 232 15.14 -1.08 12.45
CA PRO A 232 16.57 -1.06 12.10
C PRO A 232 16.82 -1.04 10.59
N LEU A 233 16.06 -1.82 9.83
CA LEU A 233 16.15 -1.83 8.36
C LEU A 233 15.84 -0.48 7.74
N PHE A 234 14.90 0.28 8.30
CA PHE A 234 14.57 1.61 7.80
C PHE A 234 15.74 2.58 7.96
N LYS A 235 16.53 2.42 9.03
CA LYS A 235 17.72 3.24 9.29
C LYS A 235 18.90 2.86 8.42
N SER A 236 19.00 1.58 8.08
CA SER A 236 20.19 0.96 7.50
C SER A 236 20.12 0.80 5.97
N LEU A 237 18.92 0.81 5.40
CA LEU A 237 18.67 0.50 4.00
C LEU A 237 17.53 1.36 3.42
N PHE A 238 17.74 1.87 2.22
CA PHE A 238 16.66 2.47 1.43
C PHE A 238 16.74 2.08 -0.04
N ILE A 239 15.63 2.28 -0.73
CA ILE A 239 15.45 2.00 -2.16
C ILE A 239 15.37 3.33 -2.90
N VAL A 240 16.14 3.47 -3.97
CA VAL A 240 16.01 4.54 -4.96
C VAL A 240 15.37 3.96 -6.21
N VAL A 241 14.17 4.41 -6.53
CA VAL A 241 13.47 4.04 -7.76
C VAL A 241 13.97 4.97 -8.86
N HIS A 242 14.63 4.40 -9.87
CA HIS A 242 15.08 5.17 -11.02
C HIS A 242 13.88 5.58 -11.86
N LYS A 243 14.02 6.71 -12.56
CA LYS A 243 13.00 7.20 -13.48
C LYS A 243 12.62 6.09 -14.46
N THR A 244 11.40 5.58 -14.29
CA THR A 244 10.81 4.70 -15.27
C THR A 244 10.54 5.56 -16.50
N GLN A 245 11.16 5.26 -17.64
CA GLN A 245 10.83 5.91 -18.91
C GLN A 245 9.44 5.52 -19.42
N VAL A 246 8.57 5.03 -18.54
CA VAL A 246 7.27 4.52 -18.92
C VAL A 246 6.44 5.73 -19.34
N SER A 247 6.17 5.81 -20.64
CA SER A 247 5.32 6.86 -21.17
C SER A 247 3.96 6.74 -20.48
N ARG A 248 3.29 7.88 -20.26
CA ARG A 248 1.94 7.93 -19.65
C ARG A 248 0.90 7.05 -20.38
N THR A 249 1.23 6.63 -21.58
CA THR A 249 0.42 5.83 -22.50
C THR A 249 0.78 4.35 -22.51
N GLU A 250 1.96 3.98 -22.02
CA GLU A 250 2.41 2.59 -22.00
C GLU A 250 1.93 1.84 -20.76
N ARG A 251 1.86 0.52 -20.93
CA ARG A 251 1.30 -0.40 -19.95
C ARG A 251 2.20 -0.45 -18.71
N PHE A 252 1.62 -0.92 -17.61
CA PHE A 252 2.36 -1.20 -16.38
C PHE A 252 2.06 -2.64 -15.94
N THR A 253 2.39 -3.60 -16.80
CA THR A 253 2.26 -5.04 -16.52
C THR A 253 2.97 -5.41 -15.22
N VAL A 254 2.61 -6.58 -14.66
CA VAL A 254 3.31 -7.11 -13.48
C VAL A 254 4.79 -7.28 -13.77
N GLU A 255 5.13 -7.75 -14.97
CA GLU A 255 6.50 -7.90 -15.45
C GLU A 255 7.24 -6.55 -15.56
N GLU A 256 6.60 -5.52 -16.10
CA GLU A 256 7.18 -4.17 -16.12
C GLU A 256 7.40 -3.63 -14.70
N THR A 257 6.48 -3.90 -13.76
CA THR A 257 6.65 -3.54 -12.35
C THR A 257 7.81 -4.30 -11.70
N ASP A 258 7.88 -5.61 -11.92
CA ASP A 258 8.93 -6.49 -11.40
C ASP A 258 10.31 -6.00 -11.86
N ASN A 259 10.40 -5.57 -13.13
CA ASN A 259 11.62 -5.16 -13.81
C ASN A 259 11.98 -3.68 -13.63
N ILE A 260 11.23 -2.90 -12.83
CA ILE A 260 11.60 -1.50 -12.57
C ILE A 260 13.02 -1.45 -12.01
N PRO A 261 13.94 -0.70 -12.64
CA PRO A 261 15.30 -0.57 -12.14
C PRO A 261 15.29 0.23 -10.83
N VAL A 262 15.93 -0.31 -9.81
CA VAL A 262 16.11 0.34 -8.51
C VAL A 262 17.56 0.24 -8.06
N THR A 263 17.97 1.14 -7.17
CA THR A 263 19.23 1.03 -6.43
C THR A 263 18.93 0.83 -4.95
N LEU A 264 19.45 -0.24 -4.38
CA LEU A 264 19.49 -0.45 -2.94
C LEU A 264 20.72 0.24 -2.37
N VAL A 265 20.54 0.98 -1.29
CA VAL A 265 21.59 1.79 -0.68
C VAL A 265 21.75 1.46 0.79
N ARG A 266 22.97 1.08 1.19
CA ARG A 266 23.32 0.92 2.62
C ARG A 266 23.74 2.28 3.16
N THR A 267 23.14 2.67 4.29
CA THR A 267 23.44 3.96 4.95
C THR A 267 24.70 3.89 5.81
N GLY A 268 25.19 2.67 6.10
CA GLY A 268 26.25 2.42 7.08
C GLY A 268 25.74 2.31 8.52
N SER A 269 24.47 2.63 8.80
CA SER A 269 23.90 2.41 10.12
C SER A 269 23.80 0.92 10.42
N MET A 270 24.31 0.53 11.58
CA MET A 270 24.24 -0.83 12.13
C MET A 270 23.33 -0.91 13.35
N GLU A 271 22.69 0.21 13.70
CA GLU A 271 21.91 0.34 14.92
C GLU A 271 20.69 -0.59 14.89
N GLY A 272 20.68 -1.58 15.79
CA GLY A 272 19.58 -2.53 15.92
C GLY A 272 19.54 -3.62 14.82
N LEU A 273 20.58 -3.78 14.01
CA LEU A 273 20.64 -4.95 13.13
C LEU A 273 21.25 -6.13 13.85
N LYS A 274 20.73 -7.34 13.62
CA LYS A 274 21.33 -8.58 14.10
C LYS A 274 22.70 -8.82 13.45
N TYR A 275 22.79 -8.57 12.15
CA TYR A 275 24.00 -8.74 11.34
C TYR A 275 24.12 -7.64 10.28
N PRO A 276 25.35 -7.32 9.84
CA PRO A 276 25.56 -6.43 8.70
C PRO A 276 24.71 -6.83 7.49
N ILE A 277 24.15 -5.83 6.81
CA ILE A 277 23.48 -6.03 5.53
C ILE A 277 24.55 -6.30 4.48
N SER A 278 24.46 -7.45 3.83
CA SER A 278 25.32 -7.82 2.70
C SER A 278 24.49 -8.04 1.45
N PHE A 279 24.96 -7.54 0.32
CA PHE A 279 24.30 -7.74 -0.97
C PHE A 279 24.65 -9.05 -1.66
N HIS A 280 25.51 -9.90 -1.06
CA HIS A 280 25.95 -11.17 -1.69
C HIS A 280 24.80 -12.10 -2.12
N SER A 281 23.66 -12.10 -1.42
CA SER A 281 22.49 -12.90 -1.81
C SER A 281 21.86 -12.44 -3.14
N LEU A 282 21.92 -11.14 -3.45
CA LEU A 282 21.42 -10.61 -4.73
C LEU A 282 22.26 -11.09 -5.92
N HIS A 283 23.58 -11.24 -5.74
CA HIS A 283 24.48 -11.73 -6.79
C HIS A 283 24.20 -13.20 -7.14
N ARG A 284 23.96 -14.04 -6.13
CA ARG A 284 23.69 -15.47 -6.35
C ARG A 284 22.42 -15.71 -7.16
N ASN A 285 21.44 -14.82 -7.03
CA ASN A 285 20.14 -14.95 -7.69
C ASN A 285 20.09 -14.23 -9.05
N GLY A 286 21.23 -13.76 -9.58
CA GLY A 286 21.29 -13.02 -10.85
C GLY A 286 20.58 -11.66 -10.82
N GLY A 287 20.25 -11.14 -9.64
CA GLY A 287 19.47 -9.91 -9.49
C GLY A 287 20.30 -8.63 -9.66
N VAL A 288 21.63 -8.71 -9.71
CA VAL A 288 22.50 -7.52 -9.73
C VAL A 288 22.73 -7.03 -11.15
N LEU A 289 22.39 -5.77 -11.39
CA LEU A 289 22.66 -5.06 -12.64
C LEU A 289 24.01 -4.33 -12.60
N SER A 290 24.40 -3.80 -11.45
CA SER A 290 25.68 -3.12 -11.22
C SER A 290 25.92 -2.96 -9.72
N GLU A 291 27.16 -3.07 -9.25
CA GLU A 291 27.53 -2.80 -7.87
C GLU A 291 28.49 -1.61 -7.80
N HIS A 292 28.26 -0.72 -6.84
CA HIS A 292 29.19 0.36 -6.54
C HIS A 292 29.67 0.17 -5.10
N ASN A 293 30.87 -0.42 -4.97
CA ASN A 293 31.64 -0.47 -3.74
C ASN A 293 32.78 0.53 -3.86
N PRO A 294 32.65 1.72 -3.27
CA PRO A 294 33.72 2.67 -3.34
C PRO A 294 34.85 2.36 -2.37
N SER A 295 36.07 2.65 -2.79
CA SER A 295 37.29 2.59 -1.99
C SER A 295 37.43 3.75 -1.00
N ASP A 296 36.62 4.81 -1.14
CA ASP A 296 36.69 6.04 -0.32
C ASP A 296 35.30 6.61 -0.03
N ASN A 297 34.87 6.52 1.23
CA ASN A 297 33.77 7.27 1.88
C ASN A 297 32.42 7.43 1.15
N SER A 298 32.20 6.73 0.04
CA SER A 298 30.99 6.86 -0.77
C SER A 298 29.97 5.79 -0.43
N VAL A 299 28.75 6.09 -0.82
CA VAL A 299 27.56 5.32 -0.49
C VAL A 299 27.62 3.94 -1.15
N CYS A 300 27.68 2.89 -0.34
CA CYS A 300 27.63 1.53 -0.87
C CYS A 300 26.23 1.23 -1.41
N SER A 301 26.16 0.83 -2.68
CA SER A 301 24.89 0.58 -3.34
C SER A 301 24.97 -0.52 -4.38
N VAL A 302 23.82 -1.14 -4.64
CA VAL A 302 23.66 -2.15 -5.68
C VAL A 302 22.43 -1.83 -6.53
N ARG A 303 22.59 -1.84 -7.84
CA ARG A 303 21.51 -1.68 -8.80
C ARG A 303 20.90 -3.05 -9.10
N THR A 304 19.58 -3.13 -9.07
CA THR A 304 18.80 -4.36 -9.26
C THR A 304 17.42 -4.02 -9.84
N ASN A 305 16.53 -5.00 -9.97
CA ASN A 305 15.12 -4.77 -10.27
C ASN A 305 14.28 -4.74 -8.97
N LEU A 306 13.08 -4.18 -9.05
CA LEU A 306 12.21 -4.00 -7.88
C LEU A 306 11.83 -5.34 -7.23
N LYS A 307 11.55 -6.37 -8.02
CA LYS A 307 11.21 -7.71 -7.52
C LYS A 307 12.31 -8.28 -6.61
N SER A 308 13.54 -8.28 -7.10
CA SER A 308 14.72 -8.75 -6.37
C SER A 308 15.01 -7.89 -5.14
N ALA A 309 14.88 -6.57 -5.26
CA ALA A 309 15.05 -5.66 -4.13
C ALA A 309 14.05 -5.93 -2.99
N ILE A 310 12.78 -6.13 -3.34
CA ILE A 310 11.71 -6.32 -2.36
C ILE A 310 11.77 -7.70 -1.72
N ARG A 311 12.09 -8.75 -2.48
CA ARG A 311 12.41 -10.07 -1.93
C ARG A 311 13.56 -9.99 -0.92
N PHE A 312 14.64 -9.29 -1.28
CA PHE A 312 15.77 -9.08 -0.38
C PHE A 312 15.38 -8.34 0.91
N VAL A 313 14.53 -7.31 0.83
CA VAL A 313 14.02 -6.61 2.01
C VAL A 313 13.16 -7.53 2.89
N LEU A 314 12.28 -8.33 2.30
CA LEU A 314 11.43 -9.30 3.03
C LEU A 314 12.26 -10.39 3.73
N ASP A 315 13.32 -10.87 3.09
CA ASP A 315 14.27 -11.83 3.69
C ASP A 315 14.99 -11.19 4.89
N LEU A 316 15.39 -9.93 4.76
CA LEU A 316 15.97 -9.17 5.87
C LEU A 316 14.95 -8.94 6.99
N GLU A 317 13.70 -8.58 6.69
CA GLU A 317 12.65 -8.46 7.71
C GLU A 317 12.50 -9.75 8.50
N THR A 318 12.38 -10.89 7.81
CA THR A 318 12.25 -12.20 8.43
C THR A 318 13.46 -12.51 9.34
N ARG A 319 14.67 -12.17 8.89
CA ARG A 319 15.91 -12.32 9.66
C ARG A 319 15.91 -11.49 10.94
N GLU A 320 15.45 -10.24 10.86
CA GLU A 320 15.41 -9.32 12.01
C GLU A 320 14.26 -9.65 12.96
N GLU A 321 13.08 -10.02 12.47
CA GLU A 321 11.91 -10.38 13.29
C GLU A 321 12.24 -11.51 14.28
N GLY A 322 12.97 -12.53 13.83
CA GLY A 322 13.38 -13.64 14.68
C GLY A 322 14.35 -13.25 15.81
N PHE A 323 14.99 -12.08 15.73
CA PHE A 323 15.92 -11.57 16.74
C PHE A 323 15.26 -10.60 17.72
N TRP A 324 14.37 -9.74 17.22
CA TRP A 324 13.71 -8.73 18.06
C TRP A 324 12.62 -9.30 18.97
N GLY A 325 12.33 -10.62 18.86
CA GLY A 325 11.91 -11.52 19.95
C GLY A 325 10.52 -11.29 20.56
N THR A 326 9.95 -10.10 20.40
CA THR A 326 8.60 -9.75 20.80
C THR A 326 8.18 -8.60 19.90
N LYS A 327 7.35 -8.89 18.90
CA LYS A 327 6.49 -7.88 18.27
C LYS A 327 5.90 -7.06 19.43
N PRO A 328 5.97 -5.71 19.41
CA PRO A 328 5.41 -4.91 20.48
C PRO A 328 4.02 -5.47 20.77
N ARG A 329 3.80 -5.95 22.01
CA ARG A 329 2.48 -6.44 22.41
C ARG A 329 1.53 -5.32 22.05
N PRO A 330 0.52 -5.56 21.20
CA PRO A 330 -0.34 -4.46 20.79
C PRO A 330 -0.95 -3.92 22.08
N PRO A 331 -0.72 -2.65 22.48
CA PRO A 331 -1.81 -2.02 23.18
C PRO A 331 -2.95 -2.00 22.15
N LEU A 332 -3.99 -2.74 22.49
CA LEU A 332 -5.40 -2.64 22.08
C LEU A 332 -5.86 -1.48 21.17
N ALA A 333 -5.20 -0.32 21.17
CA ALA A 333 -5.48 0.78 20.24
C ALA A 333 -4.47 0.84 19.10
N ASP A 334 -4.59 -0.12 18.18
CA ASP A 334 -4.65 0.34 16.80
C ASP A 334 -6.03 0.97 16.65
N SER A 335 -6.11 2.27 16.90
CA SER A 335 -7.35 3.06 17.05
C SER A 335 -8.15 3.20 15.76
N SER A 336 -7.70 2.50 14.73
CA SER A 336 -8.30 2.42 13.41
C SER A 336 -9.76 1.92 13.55
N VAL A 337 -9.94 0.77 14.23
CA VAL A 337 -11.25 0.16 14.49
C VAL A 337 -11.49 0.09 15.99
N ASP A 338 -12.66 0.54 16.45
CA ASP A 338 -13.13 0.24 17.81
C ASP A 338 -13.55 -1.24 17.87
N VAL A 339 -12.55 -2.12 18.05
CA VAL A 339 -12.71 -3.58 17.92
C VAL A 339 -13.79 -4.12 18.86
N GLU A 340 -13.89 -3.59 20.08
CA GLU A 340 -14.90 -4.03 21.04
C GLU A 340 -16.30 -3.60 20.63
N LYS A 341 -16.45 -2.36 20.15
CA LYS A 341 -17.74 -1.88 19.64
C LYS A 341 -18.18 -2.70 18.43
N GLU A 342 -17.30 -2.87 17.44
CA GLU A 342 -17.60 -3.68 16.26
C GLU A 342 -17.90 -5.13 16.64
N ALA A 343 -17.19 -5.72 17.61
CA ALA A 343 -17.46 -7.08 18.08
C ALA A 343 -18.88 -7.20 18.62
N ARG A 344 -19.31 -6.25 19.48
CA ARG A 344 -20.68 -6.21 20.01
C ARG A 344 -21.73 -6.05 18.92
N GLU A 345 -21.48 -5.17 17.94
CA GLU A 345 -22.38 -4.99 16.78
C GLU A 345 -22.47 -6.25 15.90
N LEU A 346 -21.38 -7.03 15.85
CA LEU A 346 -21.32 -8.32 15.18
C LEU A 346 -21.92 -9.48 16.01
N GLY A 347 -22.46 -9.23 17.21
CA GLY A 347 -23.09 -10.24 18.05
C GLY A 347 -22.17 -10.89 19.09
N TRP A 348 -20.98 -10.32 19.35
CA TRP A 348 -20.10 -10.82 20.40
C TRP A 348 -20.74 -10.70 21.77
N ASP A 349 -20.67 -11.79 22.51
CA ASP A 349 -21.19 -11.97 23.86
C ASP A 349 -20.16 -12.76 24.66
N ASP A 350 -19.67 -12.20 25.77
CA ASP A 350 -18.59 -12.81 26.55
C ASP A 350 -19.00 -14.13 27.20
N ALA A 351 -20.28 -14.31 27.52
CA ALA A 351 -20.77 -15.57 28.10
C ALA A 351 -20.73 -16.71 27.08
N THR A 352 -21.00 -16.42 25.81
CA THR A 352 -21.05 -17.40 24.73
C THR A 352 -19.69 -17.61 24.05
N HIS A 353 -18.94 -16.52 23.82
CA HIS A 353 -17.74 -16.52 22.98
C HIS A 353 -16.43 -16.43 23.79
N GLY A 354 -16.54 -16.21 25.10
CA GLY A 354 -15.42 -15.91 25.98
C GLY A 354 -14.88 -14.49 25.79
N LYS A 355 -13.75 -14.20 26.45
CA LYS A 355 -13.10 -12.89 26.33
C LYS A 355 -12.55 -12.68 24.92
N LEU A 356 -12.79 -11.49 24.36
CA LEU A 356 -12.22 -11.08 23.08
C LEU A 356 -10.67 -11.12 23.15
N PRO A 357 -9.96 -11.73 22.17
CA PRO A 357 -8.52 -12.01 22.23
C PRO A 357 -7.68 -10.77 21.91
N LEU A 358 -7.92 -9.69 22.65
CA LEU A 358 -7.30 -8.39 22.45
C LEU A 358 -5.86 -8.32 22.99
N ASP A 359 -5.45 -9.33 23.75
CA ASP A 359 -4.09 -9.55 24.22
C ASP A 359 -3.19 -10.20 23.14
N GLN A 360 -3.77 -10.61 22.02
CA GLN A 360 -3.09 -11.27 20.91
C GLN A 360 -3.12 -10.40 19.65
N PRO A 361 -2.09 -10.49 18.77
CA PRO A 361 -2.10 -9.77 17.50
C PRO A 361 -3.24 -10.28 16.61
N SER A 362 -3.81 -9.40 15.78
CA SER A 362 -4.95 -9.77 14.94
C SER A 362 -4.62 -10.81 13.88
N SER A 363 -3.33 -11.03 13.61
CA SER A 363 -2.82 -12.13 12.79
C SER A 363 -3.12 -13.54 13.35
N THR A 364 -3.61 -13.63 14.60
CA THR A 364 -3.96 -14.91 15.25
C THR A 364 -5.46 -15.15 15.36
N TRP A 365 -6.29 -14.16 15.02
CA TRP A 365 -7.74 -14.21 15.29
C TRP A 365 -8.48 -15.18 14.37
N VAL A 366 -8.02 -15.37 13.14
CA VAL A 366 -8.75 -16.10 12.11
C VAL A 366 -8.36 -17.58 12.10
N ASN A 367 -9.36 -18.45 12.22
CA ASN A 367 -9.21 -19.87 11.98
C ASN A 367 -9.01 -20.15 10.48
N ARG A 368 -7.75 -20.18 10.03
CA ARG A 368 -7.36 -20.40 8.62
C ARG A 368 -7.79 -21.75 8.05
N ARG A 369 -8.10 -22.75 8.88
CA ARG A 369 -8.69 -24.02 8.39
C ARG A 369 -10.13 -23.83 7.93
N LYS A 370 -10.86 -22.92 8.59
CA LYS A 370 -12.25 -22.55 8.24
C LYS A 370 -12.30 -21.49 7.14
N TYR A 371 -11.33 -20.57 7.13
CA TYR A 371 -11.19 -19.49 6.15
C TYR A 371 -9.86 -19.61 5.42
N PRO A 372 -9.73 -20.53 4.44
CA PRO A 372 -8.48 -20.72 3.70
C PRO A 372 -8.20 -19.57 2.73
N ASP A 373 -9.26 -18.92 2.23
CA ASP A 373 -9.16 -17.84 1.25
C ASP A 373 -9.30 -16.46 1.88
N TRP A 374 -8.57 -15.48 1.34
CA TRP A 374 -8.70 -14.09 1.74
C TRP A 374 -10.07 -13.52 1.33
N THR A 375 -10.91 -13.33 2.33
CA THR A 375 -12.30 -12.91 2.23
C THR A 375 -12.60 -11.79 3.22
N GLY A 376 -13.71 -11.09 2.99
CA GLY A 376 -14.25 -10.02 3.83
C GLY A 376 -13.95 -8.61 3.31
N PRO A 377 -14.27 -7.56 4.11
CA PRO A 377 -14.09 -6.17 3.73
C PRO A 377 -12.68 -5.81 3.20
N GLY A 378 -11.62 -6.37 3.79
CA GLY A 378 -10.23 -6.12 3.37
C GLY A 378 -9.95 -6.57 1.93
N ALA A 379 -10.27 -7.82 1.63
CA ALA A 379 -10.15 -8.40 0.29
C ALA A 379 -10.97 -7.60 -0.74
N LEU A 380 -12.21 -7.24 -0.39
CA LEU A 380 -13.08 -6.43 -1.26
C LEU A 380 -12.52 -5.03 -1.51
N HIS A 381 -11.95 -4.39 -0.50
CA HIS A 381 -11.33 -3.06 -0.66
C HIS A 381 -10.11 -3.13 -1.58
N HIS A 382 -9.21 -4.09 -1.35
CA HIS A 382 -8.04 -4.28 -2.22
C HIS A 382 -8.47 -4.54 -3.68
N LEU A 383 -9.46 -5.40 -3.91
CA LEU A 383 -10.02 -5.64 -5.24
C LEU A 383 -10.56 -4.36 -5.89
N ARG A 384 -11.24 -3.49 -5.13
CA ARG A 384 -11.72 -2.20 -5.65
C ARG A 384 -10.55 -1.32 -6.09
N LEU A 385 -9.46 -1.25 -5.34
CA LEU A 385 -8.26 -0.49 -5.73
C LEU A 385 -7.64 -1.05 -7.02
N VAL A 386 -7.47 -2.37 -7.10
CA VAL A 386 -6.99 -3.06 -8.31
C VAL A 386 -7.86 -2.71 -9.51
N ARG A 387 -9.19 -2.76 -9.36
CA ARG A 387 -10.14 -2.43 -10.44
C ARG A 387 -10.10 -0.97 -10.85
N VAL A 388 -9.99 -0.04 -9.89
CA VAL A 388 -9.82 1.38 -10.20
C VAL A 388 -8.56 1.56 -11.03
N MET A 389 -7.46 0.94 -10.62
CA MET A 389 -6.21 0.96 -11.37
C MET A 389 -6.35 0.34 -12.77
N MET A 390 -6.99 -0.85 -12.91
CA MET A 390 -7.28 -1.43 -14.24
C MET A 390 -8.09 -0.50 -15.13
N ARG A 391 -9.12 0.16 -14.58
CA ARG A 391 -9.98 1.08 -15.35
C ARG A 391 -9.23 2.32 -15.80
N LEU A 392 -8.31 2.81 -14.97
CA LEU A 392 -7.44 3.92 -15.34
C LEU A 392 -6.51 3.48 -16.48
N ARG A 393 -5.93 2.28 -16.43
CA ARG A 393 -5.12 1.71 -17.52
C ARG A 393 -5.89 1.48 -18.81
N ARG A 394 -7.10 0.92 -18.75
CA ARG A 394 -7.98 0.72 -19.93
C ARG A 394 -8.40 2.03 -20.61
N ARG A 395 -8.33 3.17 -19.92
CA ARG A 395 -8.54 4.49 -20.57
C ARG A 395 -7.33 4.92 -21.38
N CYS A 396 -6.15 4.39 -21.07
CA CYS A 396 -4.89 4.71 -21.74
C CYS A 396 -4.47 3.68 -22.80
N SER A 397 -5.01 2.45 -22.76
CA SER A 397 -4.67 1.37 -23.70
C SER A 397 -5.91 0.67 -24.27
N GLN A 398 -5.86 0.29 -25.56
CA GLN A 398 -6.99 -0.23 -26.34
C GLN A 398 -7.19 -1.75 -26.23
N ASP A 399 -6.26 -2.48 -25.62
CA ASP A 399 -6.30 -3.95 -25.54
C ASP A 399 -6.88 -4.47 -24.22
N MET A 400 -7.49 -5.65 -24.28
CA MET A 400 -8.06 -6.35 -23.12
C MET A 400 -6.94 -6.87 -22.21
N LEU A 401 -7.05 -6.55 -20.91
CA LEU A 401 -6.28 -7.20 -19.85
C LEU A 401 -6.73 -8.66 -19.72
N GLU A 402 -5.80 -9.61 -19.76
CA GLU A 402 -6.05 -11.01 -19.38
C GLU A 402 -6.44 -11.09 -17.90
N ASP A 403 -7.38 -11.95 -17.53
CA ASP A 403 -8.04 -11.97 -16.21
C ASP A 403 -7.16 -12.48 -15.05
N ASP A 404 -5.94 -12.97 -15.31
CA ASP A 404 -5.14 -13.71 -14.33
C ASP A 404 -4.09 -12.87 -13.58
N TRP A 405 -3.83 -11.64 -14.00
CA TRP A 405 -2.72 -10.82 -13.49
C TRP A 405 -2.87 -10.36 -12.02
N TRP A 406 -3.97 -10.72 -11.35
CA TRP A 406 -4.33 -10.17 -10.04
C TRP A 406 -4.60 -11.18 -8.93
N TRP A 407 -4.45 -12.46 -9.22
CA TRP A 407 -4.54 -13.54 -8.24
C TRP A 407 -3.23 -14.29 -8.14
N TRP A 408 -2.95 -14.81 -6.95
CA TRP A 408 -1.84 -15.72 -6.70
C TRP A 408 -1.93 -16.90 -7.68
N LYS A 409 -0.92 -17.06 -8.55
CA LYS A 409 -0.42 -18.40 -8.80
C LYS A 409 0.62 -18.61 -7.70
N ILE A 410 0.31 -19.49 -6.75
CA ILE A 410 1.34 -19.99 -5.84
C ILE A 410 2.31 -20.70 -6.76
N ASP A 411 3.48 -20.11 -6.99
CA ASP A 411 4.57 -20.82 -7.62
C ASP A 411 4.94 -21.95 -6.65
N ASP A 412 4.62 -23.18 -7.02
CA ASP A 412 4.78 -24.41 -6.22
C ASP A 412 6.27 -24.79 -6.01
N GLU A 413 7.18 -23.83 -6.10
CA GLU A 413 8.63 -24.04 -6.08
C GLU A 413 9.24 -24.06 -4.67
N SER A 414 8.42 -24.18 -3.61
CA SER A 414 8.93 -24.52 -2.27
C SER A 414 9.24 -26.02 -2.21
N PRO A 415 10.52 -26.45 -2.12
CA PRO A 415 10.85 -27.88 -2.24
C PRO A 415 10.53 -28.72 -1.01
N GLU A 416 9.98 -28.17 0.09
CA GLU A 416 10.03 -28.86 1.39
C GLU A 416 8.73 -28.97 2.21
N THR A 417 7.56 -28.66 1.65
CA THR A 417 6.30 -29.01 2.34
C THR A 417 5.31 -29.66 1.38
N GLY A 418 5.44 -30.98 1.25
CA GLY A 418 4.40 -31.82 0.66
C GLY A 418 3.09 -31.64 1.43
N ILE A 419 2.00 -31.53 0.66
CA ILE A 419 0.58 -31.35 1.05
C ILE A 419 0.10 -29.89 1.04
N MET A 420 -0.23 -29.40 -0.16
CA MET A 420 -1.54 -28.78 -0.47
C MET A 420 -1.64 -28.57 -1.99
N GLY A 421 -2.34 -29.48 -2.68
CA GLY A 421 -2.75 -29.24 -4.06
C GLY A 421 -3.96 -28.31 -4.09
N LEU A 422 -3.86 -27.18 -4.79
CA LEU A 422 -4.99 -26.33 -5.13
C LEU A 422 -4.99 -26.09 -6.65
N VAL A 423 -5.84 -26.86 -7.34
CA VAL A 423 -6.22 -26.68 -8.74
C VAL A 423 -7.55 -25.95 -8.77
N TYR A 424 -7.65 -24.84 -9.50
CA TYR A 424 -8.95 -24.35 -9.97
C TYR A 424 -9.07 -24.56 -11.48
N LYS A 425 -10.04 -25.42 -11.85
CA LYS A 425 -10.48 -25.69 -13.23
C LYS A 425 -11.77 -24.90 -13.52
N GLY A 426 -11.81 -24.26 -14.69
CA GLY A 426 -13.04 -24.07 -15.48
C GLY A 426 -13.48 -22.62 -15.67
N ALA A 427 -14.11 -22.23 -16.79
CA ALA A 427 -14.62 -23.03 -17.91
C ALA A 427 -14.93 -22.16 -19.15
N HIS A 428 -14.94 -22.84 -20.30
CA HIS A 428 -15.32 -22.35 -21.63
C HIS A 428 -16.74 -21.74 -21.71
N PHE A 429 -16.87 -20.72 -22.57
CA PHE A 429 -18.11 -20.01 -22.87
C PHE A 429 -19.08 -20.85 -23.72
N PHE A 430 -20.35 -20.93 -23.30
CA PHE A 430 -21.49 -21.12 -24.19
C PHE A 430 -22.48 -19.96 -24.01
N THR A 431 -22.94 -19.42 -25.14
CA THR A 431 -23.84 -18.26 -25.23
C THR A 431 -25.30 -18.71 -25.36
N THR A 432 -26.20 -18.16 -24.53
CA THR A 432 -27.62 -17.97 -24.88
C THR A 432 -28.27 -16.86 -24.02
N PRO A 433 -29.33 -16.17 -24.50
CA PRO A 433 -29.65 -14.81 -24.04
C PRO A 433 -31.04 -14.61 -23.38
N ARG A 434 -31.15 -13.46 -22.68
CA ARG A 434 -32.34 -12.64 -22.30
C ARG A 434 -33.19 -13.06 -21.08
N ASN A 435 -33.32 -12.15 -20.10
CA ASN A 435 -34.48 -11.26 -19.95
C ASN A 435 -34.23 -10.12 -18.94
N VAL A 436 -35.01 -9.04 -19.09
CA VAL A 436 -34.89 -7.70 -18.48
C VAL A 436 -35.97 -7.53 -17.41
N ILE A 437 -35.64 -6.96 -16.24
CA ILE A 437 -36.58 -6.26 -15.33
C ILE A 437 -35.84 -5.06 -14.67
N PRO A 438 -36.45 -3.85 -14.56
CA PRO A 438 -35.81 -2.68 -13.97
C PRO A 438 -36.25 -2.44 -12.51
N TYR A 439 -35.38 -1.89 -11.66
CA TYR A 439 -35.80 -1.18 -10.45
C TYR A 439 -34.98 0.10 -10.20
N MET A 440 -35.72 1.13 -9.82
CA MET A 440 -35.34 2.49 -9.46
C MET A 440 -34.36 2.55 -8.29
N LEU A 441 -33.35 3.41 -8.41
CA LEU A 441 -32.47 3.83 -7.32
C LEU A 441 -32.94 5.19 -6.79
N LEU A 442 -33.18 5.25 -5.48
CA LEU A 442 -33.15 6.48 -4.69
C LEU A 442 -31.70 6.64 -4.17
N MET A 443 -30.97 7.61 -4.71
CA MET A 443 -29.67 8.04 -4.21
C MET A 443 -29.83 9.40 -3.54
N GLY A 444 -29.67 9.44 -2.22
CA GLY A 444 -29.58 10.67 -1.44
C GLY A 444 -28.13 10.97 -1.08
N ASN A 445 -27.66 12.15 -1.53
CA ASN A 445 -26.59 13.03 -1.00
C ASN A 445 -25.15 12.46 -0.94
N LEU A 446 -24.07 13.16 -1.29
CA LEU A 446 -23.78 14.59 -1.40
C LEU A 446 -22.62 14.74 -2.42
N VAL A 447 -22.79 15.53 -3.47
CA VAL A 447 -21.69 15.87 -4.41
C VAL A 447 -21.22 17.28 -4.06
N VAL A 448 -19.99 17.39 -3.57
CA VAL A 448 -19.28 18.68 -3.48
C VAL A 448 -18.68 18.96 -4.86
N LEU A 449 -19.34 19.81 -5.64
CA LEU A 449 -18.82 20.34 -6.91
C LEU A 449 -17.86 21.50 -6.60
N TYR A 450 -16.58 21.32 -6.89
CA TYR A 450 -15.64 22.43 -7.02
C TYR A 450 -15.89 23.11 -8.38
N VAL A 451 -16.39 24.34 -8.36
CA VAL A 451 -16.47 25.21 -9.53
C VAL A 451 -15.22 26.07 -9.56
N SER A 452 -14.35 25.85 -10.53
CA SER A 452 -13.20 26.74 -10.79
C SER A 452 -13.68 27.91 -11.66
N TYR A 453 -13.63 29.12 -11.13
CA TYR A 453 -13.79 30.36 -11.91
C TYR A 453 -12.51 30.62 -12.71
N VAL A 454 -12.64 30.72 -14.02
CA VAL A 454 -11.63 31.29 -14.90
C VAL A 454 -11.91 32.78 -14.99
N PHE A 455 -11.02 33.61 -14.46
CA PHE A 455 -10.98 35.04 -14.77
C PHE A 455 -10.39 35.18 -16.18
N LEU A 456 -11.14 35.83 -17.07
CA LEU A 456 -10.62 36.41 -18.30
C LEU A 456 -10.37 37.89 -18.00
N ASP A 457 -9.11 38.30 -18.05
CA ASP A 457 -8.70 39.70 -18.00
C ASP A 457 -9.23 40.45 -19.23
N GLY A 458 -9.61 41.71 -19.00
CA GLY A 458 -9.75 42.77 -19.98
C GLY A 458 -8.80 43.90 -19.63
#